data_AF-A0A3Q3H2B5-F1
#
_entry.id   AF-A0A3Q3H2B5-F1
#
_cell.length_a   1.000
_cell.length_b   1.000
_cell.length_c   1.000
_cell.angle_alpha   90.00
_cell.angle_beta   90.00
_cell.angle_gamma   90.00
#
_symmetry.space_group_name_H-M   'P 1'
#
loop_
_entity.id
_entity.type
_entity.pdbx_description
1 polymer ?
#
loop_
_entity_poly.entity_id
_entity_poly.type
_entity_poly.pdbx_seq_one_letter_code
_entity_poly.pdbx_strand_id
1 'polypeptide(L)'
;MDLETGTYEPGFVGIRFCQECNNMLYPKEDKENRILLYACRNCDYQQEADNSCIYVNKITHEVDELTQIIADVSQDPTLPRTEDHPCPK
;
A
#
# COMPACT_ATOMS: atom_id res chain seq x y z
N MET A 1 -17.50 26.03 10.74
CA MET A 1 -16.04 25.81 10.96
C MET A 1 -15.82 24.37 10.58
N ASP A 2 -15.77 24.15 9.27
CA ASP A 2 -15.57 22.86 8.67
C ASP A 2 -14.11 22.50 8.88
N LEU A 3 -13.87 21.69 9.92
CA LEU A 3 -12.59 21.06 10.14
C LEU A 3 -12.46 20.04 9.01
N GLU A 4 -11.84 20.43 7.90
CA GLU A 4 -11.28 19.47 6.95
C GLU A 4 -10.23 18.67 7.73
N THR A 5 -10.68 17.60 8.37
CA THR A 5 -9.81 16.53 8.83
C THR A 5 -9.21 15.94 7.58
N GLY A 6 -8.09 16.52 7.13
CA GLY A 6 -7.25 15.93 6.11
C GLY A 6 -6.91 14.54 6.60
N THR A 7 -7.58 13.54 6.02
CA THR A 7 -7.32 12.13 6.28
C THR A 7 -5.90 11.90 5.81
N TYR A 8 -4.95 11.99 6.75
CA TYR A 8 -3.59 11.57 6.55
C TYR A 8 -3.66 10.04 6.47
N GLU A 9 -4.06 9.53 5.30
CA GLU A 9 -3.88 8.13 4.99
C GLU A 9 -2.44 7.99 4.52
N PRO A 10 -1.51 7.56 5.39
CA PRO A 10 -0.17 7.28 4.91
C PRO A 10 -0.31 6.16 3.88
N GLY A 11 0.07 6.48 2.64
CA GLY A 11 0.06 5.53 1.54
C GLY A 11 0.84 4.28 1.88
N PHE A 12 0.48 3.16 1.27
CA PHE A 12 1.20 1.90 1.46
C PHE A 12 2.62 2.01 0.88
N VAL A 13 3.63 1.77 1.72
CA VAL A 13 5.02 1.67 1.26
C VAL A 13 5.25 0.24 0.79
N GLY A 14 5.18 0.03 -0.53
CA GLY A 14 5.35 -1.28 -1.15
C GLY A 14 6.80 -1.77 -1.19
N ILE A 15 6.98 -3.08 -1.08
CA ILE A 15 8.27 -3.75 -1.29
C ILE A 15 8.67 -3.59 -2.76
N ARG A 16 9.88 -3.08 -3.00
CA ARG A 16 10.45 -2.94 -4.35
C ARG A 16 11.56 -3.98 -4.59
N PHE A 17 11.64 -4.47 -5.82
CA PHE A 17 12.60 -5.47 -6.23
C PHE A 17 13.59 -4.93 -7.27
N CYS A 18 14.81 -5.43 -7.22
CA CYS A 18 15.87 -5.13 -8.17
C CYS A 18 15.52 -5.72 -9.55
N GLN A 19 15.67 -4.94 -10.61
CA GLN A 19 15.38 -5.38 -11.98
C GLN A 19 16.40 -6.39 -12.52
N GLU A 20 17.60 -6.47 -11.94
CA GLU A 20 18.67 -7.36 -12.41
C GLU A 20 18.63 -8.74 -11.75
N CYS A 21 18.48 -8.79 -10.42
CA CYS A 21 18.61 -10.02 -9.64
C CYS A 21 17.38 -10.36 -8.77
N ASN A 22 16.28 -9.61 -8.89
CA ASN A 22 15.03 -9.82 -8.16
C ASN A 22 15.17 -9.90 -6.62
N ASN A 23 16.25 -9.34 -6.07
CA ASN A 23 16.40 -9.17 -4.62
C ASN A 23 15.70 -7.90 -4.13
N MET A 24 15.32 -7.88 -2.85
CA MET A 24 14.68 -6.72 -2.23
C MET A 24 15.62 -5.50 -2.21
N LEU A 25 15.10 -4.34 -2.60
CA LEU A 25 15.83 -3.07 -2.54
C LEU A 25 15.71 -2.43 -1.16
N TYR A 26 16.78 -1.75 -0.74
CA TYR A 26 16.85 -1.07 0.55
C TYR A 26 17.02 0.45 0.37
N PRO A 27 16.39 1.28 1.21
CA PRO A 27 16.58 2.72 1.17
C PRO A 27 18.03 3.09 1.51
N LYS A 28 18.60 4.01 0.72
CA LYS A 28 19.98 4.51 0.81
C LYS A 28 19.94 6.02 0.53
N GLU A 29 20.65 6.80 1.35
CA GLU A 29 20.80 8.25 1.14
C GLU A 29 21.90 8.54 0.11
N ASP A 30 21.61 9.40 -0.86
CA ASP A 30 22.62 10.12 -1.63
C ASP A 30 22.84 11.50 -0.99
N LYS A 31 23.98 11.66 -0.32
CA LYS A 31 24.31 12.86 0.46
C LYS A 31 24.64 14.07 -0.39
N GLU A 32 25.11 13.87 -1.61
CA GLU A 32 25.54 14.97 -2.50
C GLU A 32 24.30 15.66 -3.08
N ASN A 33 23.37 14.87 -3.61
CA ASN A 33 22.15 15.36 -4.23
C ASN A 33 20.98 15.51 -3.24
N ARG A 34 21.12 14.97 -2.02
CA ARG A 34 20.08 14.94 -0.96
C ARG A 34 18.79 14.25 -1.44
N ILE A 35 18.96 13.15 -2.16
CA ILE A 35 17.86 12.32 -2.67
C ILE A 35 17.85 10.94 -2.00
N LEU A 36 16.66 10.35 -1.91
CA LEU A 36 16.47 8.99 -1.42
C LEU A 36 16.61 8.02 -2.61
N LEU A 37 17.49 7.04 -2.47
CA LEU A 37 17.68 5.95 -3.42
C LEU A 37 17.20 4.63 -2.83
N TYR A 38 16.79 3.71 -3.70
CA TYR A 38 16.62 2.30 -3.41
C TYR A 38 17.75 1.52 -4.08
N ALA A 39 18.59 0.85 -3.29
CA ALA A 39 19.76 0.12 -3.76
C ALA A 39 19.68 -1.38 -3.43
N CYS A 40 20.20 -2.21 -4.33
CA CYS A 40 20.37 -3.64 -4.08
C CYS A 40 21.61 -3.89 -3.22
N ARG A 41 21.62 -4.99 -2.44
CA ARG A 41 22.80 -5.44 -1.68
C ARG A 41 23.68 -6.42 -2.46
N ASN A 42 23.14 -7.05 -3.49
CA ASN A 42 23.78 -8.16 -4.20
C ASN A 42 24.34 -7.75 -5.58
N CYS A 43 24.04 -6.54 -6.05
CA CYS A 43 24.52 -5.97 -7.31
C CYS A 43 24.55 -4.43 -7.18
N ASP A 44 25.05 -3.75 -8.22
CA ASP A 44 25.24 -2.29 -8.22
C ASP A 44 23.98 -1.50 -8.62
N TYR A 45 22.86 -2.18 -8.88
CA TYR A 45 21.60 -1.55 -9.23
C TYR A 45 21.09 -0.63 -8.12
N GLN A 46 20.75 0.60 -8.52
CA GLN A 46 20.13 1.63 -7.68
C GLN A 46 19.13 2.45 -8.49
N GLN A 47 18.10 2.95 -7.83
CA GLN A 47 17.05 3.79 -8.44
C GLN A 47 16.60 4.88 -7.47
N GLU A 48 16.08 5.99 -8.00
CA GLU A 48 15.51 7.06 -7.18
C GLU A 48 14.15 6.65 -6.59
N ALA A 49 13.84 7.14 -5.38
CA ALA A 49 12.57 6.89 -4.71
C ALA A 49 11.52 7.93 -5.10
N ASP A 50 10.32 7.47 -5.48
CA ASP A 50 9.20 8.38 -5.83
C ASP A 50 8.57 9.06 -4.61
N ASN A 51 8.77 8.49 -3.41
CA ASN A 51 8.24 9.00 -2.16
C ASN A 51 9.31 8.89 -1.06
N SER A 52 9.42 9.91 -0.22
CA SER A 52 10.34 9.95 0.92
C SER A 52 9.90 9.07 2.10
N CYS A 53 8.68 8.55 2.09
CA CYS A 53 8.16 7.68 3.14
C CYS A 53 8.73 6.25 3.04
N ILE A 54 9.60 5.87 3.98
CA ILE A 54 10.26 4.55 4.01
C ILE A 54 9.52 3.49 4.84
N TYR A 55 8.70 3.93 5.79
CA TYR A 55 8.02 3.04 6.75
C TYR A 55 6.76 3.71 7.27
N VAL A 56 5.68 2.93 7.31
CA VAL A 56 4.40 3.33 7.88
C VAL A 56 3.94 2.22 8.81
N ASN A 57 3.54 2.60 10.02
CA ASN A 57 2.85 1.72 10.95
C ASN A 57 1.47 2.29 11.25
N LYS A 58 0.41 1.68 10.70
CA LYS A 58 -0.97 2.05 11.03
C LYS A 58 -1.38 1.32 12.32
N ILE A 59 -1.31 2.03 13.45
CA ILE A 59 -1.59 1.46 14.79
C ILE A 59 -3.08 1.16 14.96
N THR A 60 -3.94 2.06 14.49
CA THR A 60 -5.39 1.86 14.39
C THR A 60 -5.71 1.39 12.99
N HIS A 61 -6.14 0.14 12.87
CA HIS A 61 -6.44 -0.48 11.58
C HIS A 61 -7.93 -0.38 11.32
N GLU A 62 -8.35 0.71 10.68
CA GLU A 62 -9.63 0.71 9.96
C GLU A 62 -9.37 -0.01 8.64
N VAL A 63 -9.57 -1.33 8.63
CA VAL A 63 -9.58 -2.09 7.38
C VAL A 63 -10.86 -1.71 6.68
N ASP A 64 -10.75 -1.29 5.43
CA ASP A 64 -11.91 -1.30 4.56
C ASP A 64 -12.29 -2.76 4.30
N GLU A 65 -13.24 -3.28 5.09
CA GLU A 65 -13.69 -4.68 5.03
C GLU A 65 -14.14 -5.06 3.61
N LEU A 66 -14.64 -4.09 2.84
CA LEU A 66 -15.09 -4.30 1.46
C LEU A 66 -13.95 -4.75 0.54
N THR A 67 -12.71 -4.33 0.80
CA THR A 67 -11.54 -4.71 -0.01
C THR A 67 -11.20 -6.20 0.08
N GLN A 68 -11.69 -6.88 1.12
CA GLN A 68 -11.42 -8.28 1.39
C GLN A 68 -12.59 -9.20 1.00
N ILE A 69 -13.76 -8.62 0.67
CA ILE A 69 -14.92 -9.40 0.23
C ILE A 69 -14.70 -9.87 -1.20
N ILE A 70 -14.66 -11.20 -1.37
CA ILE A 70 -14.55 -11.83 -2.68
C ILE A 70 -15.95 -11.98 -3.28
N ALA A 71 -16.12 -11.69 -4.57
CA ALA A 71 -17.42 -11.78 -5.24
C ALA A 71 -18.05 -13.19 -5.19
N ASP A 72 -17.23 -14.24 -5.09
CA ASP A 72 -17.65 -15.64 -5.04
C ASP A 72 -18.48 -15.98 -3.78
N VAL A 73 -18.38 -15.14 -2.73
CA VAL A 73 -19.20 -15.26 -1.51
C VAL A 73 -20.70 -15.26 -1.84
N SER A 74 -21.12 -14.61 -2.93
CA SER A 74 -22.52 -14.58 -3.39
C SER A 74 -23.10 -15.96 -3.79
N GLN A 75 -22.25 -16.95 -4.03
CA GLN A 75 -22.66 -18.31 -4.43
C GLN A 75 -22.89 -19.24 -3.24
N ASP A 76 -22.51 -18.85 -2.03
CA ASP A 76 -22.68 -19.67 -0.84
C ASP A 76 -24.18 -19.80 -0.49
N PRO A 77 -24.76 -21.03 -0.51
CA PRO A 77 -26.17 -21.24 -0.18
C PRO A 77 -26.47 -21.08 1.32
N THR A 78 -25.46 -21.00 2.18
CA THR A 78 -25.62 -20.86 3.64
C THR A 78 -25.72 -19.40 4.11
N LEU A 79 -25.40 -18.43 3.24
CA LEU A 79 -25.52 -17.02 3.55
C LEU A 79 -26.97 -16.51 3.40
N PRO A 80 -27.45 -15.64 4.30
CA PRO A 80 -28.77 -15.05 4.19
C PRO A 80 -28.87 -14.12 2.97
N ARG A 81 -30.01 -14.17 2.27
CA ARG A 81 -30.33 -13.30 1.13
C ARG A 81 -31.47 -12.37 1.52
N THR A 82 -31.42 -11.11 1.08
CA THR A 82 -32.46 -10.09 1.29
C THR A 82 -32.74 -9.33 -0.01
N GLU A 83 -34.00 -8.96 -0.21
CA GLU A 83 -34.45 -8.08 -1.30
C GLU A 83 -34.75 -6.65 -0.81
N ASP A 84 -34.63 -6.39 0.50
CA ASP A 84 -35.01 -5.14 1.15
C ASP A 84 -34.03 -3.99 0.86
N HIS A 85 -32.82 -4.33 0.40
CA HIS A 85 -31.73 -3.38 0.16
C HIS A 85 -31.38 -3.33 -1.34
N PRO A 86 -31.75 -2.26 -2.07
CA PRO A 86 -31.32 -2.09 -3.46
C PRO A 86 -29.81 -1.84 -3.52
N CYS A 87 -29.12 -2.51 -4.44
CA CYS A 87 -27.68 -2.34 -4.64
C CYS A 87 -27.38 -0.89 -5.10
N PRO A 88 -26.56 -0.11 -4.35
CA PRO A 88 -26.05 1.16 -4.85
C PRO A 88 -25.07 0.90 -6.00
N LYS A 89 -25.18 1.69 -7.08
CA LYS A 89 -24.31 1.58 -8.26
C LYS A 89 -22.86 1.94 -7.96
#